data_AF-A0A932XST4-F1
#
_entry.id   AF-A0A932XST4-F1
#
_cell.length_a   1.000
_cell.length_b   1.000
_cell.length_c   1.000
_cell.angle_alpha   90.00
_cell.angle_beta   90.00
_cell.angle_gamma   90.00
#
_symmetry.space_group_name_H-M   'P 1'
#
loop_
_entity.id
_entity.type
_entity.pdbx_description
1 polymer ?
#
loop_
_entity_poly.entity_id
_entity_poly.type
_entity_poly.pdbx_seq_one_letter_code
_entity_poly.pdbx_strand_id
1 'polypeptide(L)'
;MAQTPGQLNKPNMKCPSCGFENILGVDRCEQCLHTLMQTGLPQPKKDDKFQQAIMTTPVFELLTGKDLLVCSPEDTVQKVVRVFQKENKNCVLVYDHKKLVGILSNRDFLLRVAGQYKDLSKVKIKEIMTRNPEYVTEDAPIAFVVNRMAMGGCRHVPVLAGDGTPYSIVIIKDVLNFLSRRIKST
;
A
#
# COMPACT_ATOMS: atom_id res chain seq x y z
N MET A 1 42.36 34.75 -18.25
CA MET A 1 41.74 34.54 -16.92
C MET A 1 40.88 33.28 -17.03
N ALA A 2 41.24 32.23 -16.29
CA ALA A 2 40.67 30.89 -16.42
C ALA A 2 39.21 30.87 -15.93
N GLN A 3 38.34 30.25 -16.72
CA GLN A 3 36.97 29.92 -16.32
C GLN A 3 37.01 28.71 -15.39
N THR A 4 36.36 28.80 -14.24
CA THR A 4 36.25 27.72 -13.25
C THR A 4 35.34 26.60 -13.79
N PRO A 5 35.75 25.31 -13.75
CA PRO A 5 34.94 24.22 -14.30
C PRO A 5 33.87 23.75 -13.30
N GLY A 6 32.63 23.59 -13.78
CA GLY A 6 31.69 22.59 -13.25
C GLY A 6 30.77 22.99 -12.10
N GLN A 7 29.91 24.00 -12.28
CA GLN A 7 28.63 24.01 -11.56
C GLN A 7 27.60 23.23 -12.39
N LEU A 8 27.52 21.93 -12.15
CA LEU A 8 26.35 21.14 -12.52
C LEU A 8 25.15 21.80 -11.85
N ASN A 9 24.24 22.33 -12.65
CA ASN A 9 22.99 22.94 -12.23
C ASN A 9 22.12 21.83 -11.62
N LYS A 10 22.43 21.42 -10.38
CA LYS A 10 21.63 20.45 -9.64
C LYS A 10 20.27 21.10 -9.40
N PRO A 11 19.18 20.40 -9.69
CA PRO A 11 17.88 20.98 -9.43
C PRO A 11 17.76 21.18 -7.90
N ASN A 12 17.44 22.41 -7.49
CA ASN A 12 17.33 22.83 -6.09
C ASN A 12 15.84 22.94 -5.70
N MET A 13 15.52 22.62 -4.44
CA MET A 13 14.18 22.81 -3.86
C MET A 13 14.21 23.88 -2.77
N LYS A 14 13.23 24.80 -2.77
CA LYS A 14 13.12 25.83 -1.73
C LYS A 14 12.37 25.31 -0.51
N CYS A 15 12.92 25.55 0.67
CA CYS A 15 12.26 25.26 1.94
C CYS A 15 11.01 26.13 2.09
N PRO A 16 9.84 25.57 2.44
CA PRO A 16 8.60 26.34 2.53
C PRO A 16 8.53 27.17 3.81
N SER A 17 9.38 26.87 4.79
CA SER A 17 9.42 27.54 6.10
C SER A 17 10.40 28.71 6.14
N CYS A 18 11.60 28.58 5.55
CA CYS A 18 12.63 29.62 5.60
C CYS A 18 13.13 30.11 4.23
N GLY A 19 12.68 29.49 3.12
CA GLY A 19 13.08 29.88 1.76
C GLY A 19 14.46 29.39 1.30
N PHE A 20 15.23 28.71 2.15
CA PHE A 20 16.56 28.18 1.82
C PHE A 20 16.52 27.22 0.63
N GLU A 21 17.51 27.30 -0.26
CA GLU A 21 17.66 26.35 -1.38
C GLU A 21 18.41 25.11 -0.92
N ASN A 22 17.72 23.97 -0.99
CA ASN A 22 18.25 22.67 -0.61
C ASN A 22 18.48 21.82 -1.84
N ILE A 23 19.37 20.84 -1.71
CA ILE A 23 19.57 19.80 -2.71
C ILE A 23 18.28 18.96 -2.80
N LEU A 24 17.81 18.65 -4.01
CA LEU A 24 16.65 17.77 -4.20
C LEU A 24 16.87 16.39 -3.55
N GLY A 25 15.87 15.93 -2.79
CA GLY A 25 15.87 14.62 -2.15
C GLY A 25 16.36 14.60 -0.69
N VAL A 26 16.69 15.76 -0.10
CA VAL A 26 16.95 15.83 1.35
C VAL A 26 15.65 15.84 2.15
N ASP A 27 15.61 15.11 3.27
CA ASP A 27 14.40 14.97 4.08
C ASP A 27 14.12 16.18 4.97
N ARG A 28 15.13 17.01 5.23
CA ARG A 28 15.07 18.19 6.11
C ARG A 28 15.85 19.34 5.51
N CYS A 29 15.38 20.56 5.80
CA CYS A 29 16.07 21.77 5.37
C CYS A 29 17.40 21.91 6.10
N GLU A 30 18.48 22.17 5.37
CA GLU A 30 19.82 22.34 5.95
C GLU A 30 19.95 23.60 6.83
N GLN A 31 19.08 24.59 6.63
CA GLN A 31 19.10 25.83 7.42
C GLN A 31 18.18 25.78 8.65
N CYS A 32 16.92 25.39 8.50
CA CYS A 32 15.94 25.45 9.59
C CYS A 32 15.44 24.10 10.10
N LEU A 33 15.97 22.99 9.55
CA LEU A 33 15.58 21.61 9.88
C LEU A 33 14.11 21.25 9.63
N HIS A 34 13.32 22.15 9.02
CA HIS A 34 11.95 21.87 8.60
C HIS A 34 11.89 20.66 7.66
N THR A 35 10.93 19.77 7.87
CA THR A 35 10.77 18.57 7.04
C THR A 35 10.49 18.94 5.59
N LEU A 36 11.32 18.45 4.68
CA LEU A 36 11.20 18.67 3.24
C LEU A 36 10.62 17.47 2.49
N MET A 37 10.34 16.35 3.18
CA MET A 37 9.59 15.22 2.62
C MET A 37 8.24 15.65 2.01
N GLN A 38 7.65 16.76 2.48
CA GLN A 38 6.36 17.26 1.99
C GLN A 38 6.47 18.23 0.81
N THR A 39 7.66 18.80 0.54
CA THR A 39 7.84 19.88 -0.45
C THR A 39 7.83 19.44 -1.92
N GLY A 40 7.67 18.15 -2.18
CA GLY A 40 7.49 17.60 -3.53
C GLY A 40 6.27 16.71 -3.68
N LEU A 41 5.46 16.56 -2.63
CA LEU A 41 4.20 15.83 -2.74
C LEU A 41 3.22 16.70 -3.52
N PRO A 42 2.53 16.15 -4.55
CA PRO A 42 1.44 16.87 -5.20
C PRO A 42 0.51 17.39 -4.13
N GLN A 43 0.21 18.68 -4.09
CA GLN A 43 -0.86 19.17 -3.21
C GLN A 43 -2.17 19.12 -3.98
N PRO A 44 -3.28 18.79 -3.32
CA PRO A 44 -4.57 18.79 -3.99
C PRO A 44 -4.88 20.21 -4.45
N LYS A 45 -5.31 20.37 -5.70
CA LYS A 45 -5.80 21.67 -6.17
C LYS A 45 -6.98 22.08 -5.29
N LYS A 46 -7.03 23.36 -4.88
CA LYS A 46 -8.05 23.87 -3.94
C LYS A 46 -9.49 23.66 -4.43
N ASP A 47 -9.68 23.63 -5.74
CA ASP A 47 -11.00 23.48 -6.37
C ASP A 47 -11.33 22.02 -6.73
N ASP A 48 -10.40 21.10 -6.55
CA ASP A 48 -10.57 19.68 -6.87
C ASP A 48 -10.94 18.88 -5.61
N LYS A 49 -12.24 18.86 -5.31
CA LYS A 49 -12.81 18.07 -4.19
C LYS A 49 -12.48 16.58 -4.28
N PHE A 50 -12.29 16.06 -5.49
CA PHE A 50 -11.97 14.65 -5.72
C PHE A 50 -10.51 14.36 -5.35
N GLN A 51 -9.59 15.20 -5.80
CA GLN A 51 -8.18 15.09 -5.42
C GLN A 51 -8.01 15.27 -3.90
N GLN A 52 -8.69 16.24 -3.29
CA GLN A 52 -8.69 16.41 -1.83
C GLN A 52 -9.17 15.15 -1.11
N ALA A 53 -10.31 14.60 -1.52
CA ALA A 53 -10.86 13.37 -0.93
C ALA A 53 -9.85 12.22 -0.94
N ILE A 54 -9.19 11.97 -2.07
CA ILE A 54 -8.20 10.89 -2.18
C ILE A 54 -6.97 11.18 -1.31
N MET A 55 -6.55 12.44 -1.24
CA MET A 55 -5.31 12.84 -0.58
C MET A 55 -5.39 13.01 0.93
N THR A 56 -6.59 13.21 1.49
CA THR A 56 -6.74 13.48 2.92
C THR A 56 -7.63 12.49 3.65
N THR A 57 -8.52 11.77 2.96
CA THR A 57 -9.37 10.79 3.63
C THR A 57 -8.57 9.55 4.01
N PRO A 58 -8.62 9.12 5.29
CA PRO A 58 -7.94 7.93 5.75
C PRO A 58 -8.57 6.65 5.20
N VAL A 59 -7.74 5.61 5.05
CA VAL A 59 -8.12 4.33 4.46
C VAL A 59 -9.25 3.64 5.23
N PHE A 60 -9.34 3.78 6.55
CA PHE A 60 -10.42 3.16 7.32
C PHE A 60 -11.82 3.59 6.87
N GLU A 61 -11.98 4.78 6.27
CA GLU A 61 -13.27 5.23 5.71
C GLU A 61 -13.70 4.46 4.45
N LEU A 62 -12.77 3.78 3.77
CA LEU A 62 -13.09 2.87 2.66
C LEU A 62 -13.72 1.57 3.15
N LEU A 63 -13.45 1.18 4.39
CA LEU A 63 -13.64 -0.18 4.86
C LEU A 63 -15.07 -0.38 5.34
N THR A 64 -15.97 -0.67 4.40
CA THR A 64 -17.34 -1.12 4.69
C THR A 64 -17.34 -2.61 5.06
N GLY A 65 -16.76 -2.95 6.21
CA GLY A 65 -16.71 -4.32 6.75
C GLY A 65 -15.29 -4.87 6.91
N LYS A 66 -15.11 -5.77 7.88
CA LYS A 66 -13.86 -6.50 8.13
C LYS A 66 -13.80 -7.73 7.24
N ASP A 67 -13.50 -7.54 5.96
CA ASP A 67 -13.26 -8.64 5.03
C ASP A 67 -11.77 -9.03 5.06
N LEU A 68 -11.41 -9.88 6.01
CA LEU A 68 -10.02 -10.26 6.22
C LEU A 68 -9.89 -11.75 6.53
N LEU A 69 -9.09 -12.43 5.71
CA LEU A 69 -8.59 -13.77 6.05
C LEU A 69 -7.12 -13.68 6.44
N VAL A 70 -6.76 -14.32 7.55
CA VAL A 70 -5.39 -14.43 8.04
C VAL A 70 -5.05 -15.90 8.26
N CYS A 71 -3.85 -16.33 7.88
CA CYS A 71 -3.33 -17.67 8.12
C CYS A 71 -1.89 -17.66 8.65
N SER A 72 -1.46 -18.81 9.17
CA SER A 72 -0.07 -19.04 9.57
C SER A 72 0.77 -19.47 8.36
N PRO A 73 2.08 -19.16 8.33
CA PRO A 73 3.00 -19.72 7.33
C PRO A 73 3.05 -21.26 7.30
N GLU A 74 2.72 -21.90 8.43
CA GLU A 74 2.68 -23.37 8.58
C GLU A 74 1.33 -24.00 8.23
N ASP A 75 0.32 -23.20 7.91
CA ASP A 75 -0.93 -23.72 7.37
C ASP A 75 -0.70 -24.37 6.02
N THR A 76 -1.53 -25.35 5.69
CA THR A 76 -1.46 -26.05 4.41
C THR A 76 -2.24 -25.29 3.35
N VAL A 77 -1.80 -25.43 2.11
CA VAL A 77 -2.52 -24.90 0.95
C VAL A 77 -3.96 -25.41 0.91
N GLN A 78 -4.17 -26.70 1.19
CA GLN A 78 -5.52 -27.28 1.24
C GLN A 78 -6.42 -26.58 2.27
N LYS A 79 -5.91 -26.26 3.46
CA LYS A 79 -6.68 -25.57 4.51
C LYS A 79 -7.12 -24.20 4.03
N VAL A 80 -6.22 -23.40 3.45
CA VAL A 80 -6.53 -22.05 2.96
C VAL A 80 -7.53 -22.08 1.80
N VAL A 81 -7.35 -22.99 0.83
CA VAL A 81 -8.28 -23.13 -0.32
C VAL A 81 -9.70 -23.47 0.13
N ARG A 82 -9.85 -24.33 1.15
CA ARG A 82 -11.19 -24.63 1.71
C ARG A 82 -11.86 -23.40 2.30
N VAL A 83 -11.10 -22.51 2.95
CA VAL A 83 -11.65 -21.27 3.50
C VAL A 83 -12.00 -20.29 2.39
N PHE A 84 -11.16 -20.15 1.36
CA PHE A 84 -11.48 -19.36 0.17
C PHE A 84 -12.80 -19.77 -0.47
N GLN A 85 -13.02 -21.08 -0.65
CA GLN A 85 -14.26 -21.62 -1.21
C GLN A 85 -15.48 -21.36 -0.31
N LYS A 86 -15.32 -21.56 1.00
CA LYS A 86 -16.42 -21.40 1.97
C LYS A 86 -16.85 -19.95 2.15
N GLU A 87 -15.87 -19.05 2.22
CA GLU A 87 -16.10 -17.64 2.58
C GLU A 87 -16.09 -16.70 1.37
N ASN A 88 -15.95 -17.26 0.16
CA ASN A 88 -15.86 -16.53 -1.11
C ASN A 88 -14.78 -15.42 -1.08
N LYS A 89 -13.62 -15.77 -0.49
CA LYS A 89 -12.46 -14.87 -0.35
C LYS A 89 -11.42 -15.17 -1.42
N ASN A 90 -10.71 -14.13 -1.83
CA ASN A 90 -9.76 -14.19 -2.94
C ASN A 90 -8.32 -13.87 -2.54
N CYS A 91 -8.10 -13.55 -1.27
CA CYS A 91 -6.82 -13.13 -0.72
C CYS A 91 -6.71 -13.51 0.76
N VAL A 92 -5.51 -13.89 1.19
CA VAL A 92 -5.17 -14.17 2.58
C VAL A 92 -3.87 -13.45 2.95
N LEU A 93 -3.83 -12.90 4.15
CA LEU A 93 -2.61 -12.39 4.75
C LEU A 93 -1.95 -13.50 5.55
N VAL A 94 -0.63 -13.63 5.41
CA VAL A 94 0.16 -14.57 6.19
C VAL A 94 0.81 -13.81 7.33
N TYR A 95 0.40 -14.13 8.54
CA TYR A 95 0.79 -13.41 9.75
C TYR A 95 1.45 -14.37 10.73
N ASP A 96 2.61 -13.99 11.22
CA ASP A 96 3.41 -14.82 12.12
C ASP A 96 4.15 -13.96 13.13
N HIS A 97 4.24 -14.42 14.38
CA HIS A 97 4.94 -13.71 15.47
C HIS A 97 4.70 -12.18 15.51
N LYS A 98 3.43 -11.77 15.37
CA LYS A 98 3.00 -10.36 15.30
C LYS A 98 3.54 -9.56 14.12
N LYS A 99 3.83 -10.21 12.99
CA LYS A 99 4.32 -9.57 11.77
C LYS A 99 3.60 -10.12 10.54
N LEU A 100 3.29 -9.21 9.61
CA LEU A 100 2.84 -9.58 8.27
C LEU A 100 4.04 -10.11 7.49
N VAL A 101 4.09 -11.42 7.27
CA VAL A 101 5.21 -12.10 6.61
C VAL A 101 4.92 -12.46 5.15
N GLY A 102 3.64 -12.45 4.76
CA GLY A 102 3.26 -12.80 3.40
C GLY A 102 1.83 -12.42 3.01
N ILE A 103 1.56 -12.56 1.72
CA ILE A 103 0.23 -12.46 1.11
C ILE A 103 0.09 -13.55 0.05
N LEU A 104 -1.14 -14.01 -0.15
CA LEU A 104 -1.46 -14.94 -1.22
C LEU A 104 -2.87 -14.67 -1.77
N SER A 105 -2.98 -14.57 -3.09
CA SER A 105 -4.24 -14.35 -3.80
C SER A 105 -4.62 -15.53 -4.70
N ASN A 106 -5.86 -15.55 -5.22
CA ASN A 106 -6.29 -16.56 -6.20
C ASN A 106 -5.38 -16.63 -7.44
N ARG A 107 -4.83 -15.48 -7.88
CA ARG A 107 -3.87 -15.45 -8.99
C ARG A 107 -2.61 -16.24 -8.63
N ASP A 108 -2.12 -16.09 -7.40
CA ASP A 108 -0.93 -16.80 -6.95
C ASP A 108 -1.19 -18.32 -6.88
N PHE A 109 -2.39 -18.73 -6.44
CA PHE A 109 -2.81 -20.13 -6.50
C PHE A 109 -2.79 -20.68 -7.93
N LEU A 110 -3.38 -19.94 -8.88
CA LEU A 110 -3.40 -20.35 -10.28
C LEU A 110 -1.98 -20.45 -10.87
N LEU A 111 -1.10 -19.53 -10.54
CA LEU A 111 0.25 -19.47 -11.12
C LEU A 111 1.26 -20.41 -10.46
N ARG A 112 1.17 -20.61 -9.13
CA ARG A 112 2.19 -21.32 -8.35
C ARG A 112 1.76 -22.72 -7.93
N VAL A 113 0.45 -23.00 -7.88
CA VAL A 113 -0.07 -24.26 -7.32
C VAL A 113 -0.74 -25.14 -8.37
N ALA A 114 -1.56 -24.55 -9.24
CA ALA A 114 -2.32 -25.31 -10.23
C ALA A 114 -1.37 -26.10 -11.15
N GLY A 115 -1.54 -27.42 -11.19
CA GLY A 115 -0.72 -28.33 -11.99
C GLY A 115 0.68 -28.64 -11.43
N GLN A 116 1.11 -27.98 -10.36
CA GLN A 116 2.45 -28.15 -9.78
C GLN A 116 2.50 -29.19 -8.65
N TYR A 117 1.38 -29.39 -7.94
CA TYR A 117 1.34 -30.25 -6.75
C TYR A 117 0.22 -31.30 -6.85
N LYS A 118 0.54 -32.54 -6.50
CA LYS A 118 -0.42 -33.66 -6.45
C LYS A 118 -1.22 -33.70 -5.14
N ASP A 119 -0.62 -33.26 -4.03
CA ASP A 119 -1.22 -33.30 -2.70
C ASP A 119 -1.02 -31.97 -1.96
N LEU A 120 -2.06 -31.14 -1.95
CA LEU A 120 -2.07 -29.81 -1.33
C LEU A 120 -2.07 -29.85 0.21
N SER A 121 -2.28 -31.01 0.83
CA SER A 121 -2.21 -31.16 2.29
C SER A 121 -0.77 -31.12 2.81
N LYS A 122 0.21 -31.35 1.93
CA LYS A 122 1.64 -31.38 2.28
C LYS A 122 2.38 -30.07 1.99
N VAL A 123 1.78 -29.19 1.19
CA VAL A 123 2.37 -27.90 0.80
C VAL A 123 2.02 -26.84 1.83
N LYS A 124 3.03 -26.15 2.36
CA LYS A 124 2.87 -25.05 3.32
C LYS A 124 2.69 -23.71 2.63
N ILE A 125 1.95 -22.80 3.26
CA ILE A 125 1.74 -21.45 2.73
C ILE A 125 3.06 -20.69 2.54
N LYS A 126 4.03 -20.84 3.45
CA LYS A 126 5.35 -20.21 3.34
C LYS A 126 6.14 -20.55 2.08
N GLU A 127 5.80 -21.65 1.41
CA GLU A 127 6.47 -22.12 0.19
C GLU A 127 5.95 -21.38 -1.05
N ILE A 128 4.70 -20.89 -1.01
CA ILE A 128 4.03 -20.31 -2.17
C ILE A 128 3.61 -18.85 -1.98
N MET A 129 3.65 -18.31 -0.76
CA MET A 129 3.26 -16.94 -0.47
C MET A 129 4.21 -15.93 -1.12
N THR A 130 3.68 -14.77 -1.49
CA THR A 130 4.53 -13.59 -1.77
C THR A 130 5.01 -13.06 -0.43
N ARG A 131 6.32 -13.05 -0.21
CA ARG A 131 6.95 -12.63 1.05
C ARG A 131 7.02 -11.11 1.16
N ASN A 132 7.01 -10.60 2.39
CA ASN A 132 7.19 -9.19 2.71
C ASN A 132 6.32 -8.25 1.86
N PRO A 133 4.99 -8.44 1.84
CA PRO A 133 4.11 -7.58 1.05
C PRO A 133 4.17 -6.14 1.56
N GLU A 134 4.09 -5.21 0.62
CA GLU A 134 3.85 -3.81 0.96
C GLU A 134 2.46 -3.66 1.60
N TYR A 135 2.34 -2.80 2.59
CA TYR A 135 1.09 -2.50 3.29
C TYR A 135 0.98 -1.01 3.55
N VAL A 136 -0.21 -0.58 3.96
CA VAL A 136 -0.48 0.76 4.50
C VAL A 136 -1.06 0.65 5.90
N THR A 137 -1.04 1.74 6.65
CA THR A 137 -1.74 1.82 7.94
C THR A 137 -3.19 2.27 7.74
N GLU A 138 -4.06 1.97 8.68
CA GLU A 138 -5.51 2.31 8.62
C GLU A 138 -5.79 3.82 8.56
N ASP A 139 -4.90 4.63 9.11
CA ASP A 139 -4.93 6.09 9.13
C ASP A 139 -4.25 6.73 7.90
N ALA A 140 -3.56 5.94 7.07
CA ALA A 140 -2.91 6.45 5.87
C ALA A 140 -3.95 7.03 4.88
N PRO A 141 -3.60 8.05 4.09
CA PRO A 141 -4.49 8.55 3.05
C PRO A 141 -4.79 7.51 1.97
N ILE A 142 -6.01 7.54 1.41
CA ILE A 142 -6.44 6.68 0.29
C ILE A 142 -5.46 6.75 -0.90
N ALA A 143 -4.86 7.93 -1.14
CA ALA A 143 -3.84 8.14 -2.17
C ALA A 143 -2.71 7.09 -2.12
N PHE A 144 -2.32 6.64 -0.92
CA PHE A 144 -1.23 5.68 -0.76
C PHE A 144 -1.66 4.30 -1.28
N VAL A 145 -2.90 3.89 -1.02
CA VAL A 145 -3.47 2.66 -1.57
C VAL A 145 -3.54 2.72 -3.09
N VAL A 146 -4.06 3.82 -3.64
CA VAL A 146 -4.17 4.02 -5.10
C VAL A 146 -2.79 3.97 -5.74
N ASN A 147 -1.79 4.64 -5.15
CA ASN A 147 -0.42 4.62 -5.63
C ASN A 147 0.18 3.20 -5.59
N ARG A 148 -0.03 2.44 -4.52
CA ARG A 148 0.43 1.04 -4.41
C ARG A 148 -0.20 0.16 -5.48
N MET A 149 -1.49 0.33 -5.76
CA MET A 149 -2.17 -0.42 -6.83
C MET A 149 -1.63 -0.05 -8.22
N ALA A 150 -1.43 1.25 -8.49
CA ALA A 150 -0.97 1.75 -9.77
C ALA A 150 0.49 1.37 -10.07
N MET A 151 1.39 1.55 -9.10
CA MET A 151 2.83 1.32 -9.28
C MET A 151 3.25 -0.12 -9.00
N GLY A 152 2.64 -0.76 -8.00
CA GLY A 152 2.97 -2.12 -7.58
C GLY A 152 2.26 -3.22 -8.38
N GLY A 153 1.30 -2.85 -9.25
CA GLY A 153 0.52 -3.82 -10.03
C GLY A 153 -0.32 -4.78 -9.18
N CYS A 154 -0.52 -4.46 -7.90
CA CYS A 154 -1.29 -5.25 -6.96
C CYS A 154 -2.74 -4.74 -6.89
N ARG A 155 -3.69 -5.65 -6.64
CA ARG A 155 -5.12 -5.32 -6.52
C ARG A 155 -5.66 -5.51 -5.11
N HIS A 156 -4.84 -6.07 -4.23
CA HIS A 156 -5.12 -6.31 -2.83
C HIS A 156 -4.00 -5.61 -2.06
N VAL A 157 -4.34 -4.57 -1.30
CA VAL A 157 -3.40 -3.84 -0.48
C VAL A 157 -3.70 -4.17 0.99
N PRO A 158 -2.78 -4.84 1.70
CA PRO A 158 -2.90 -5.05 3.14
C PRO A 158 -2.99 -3.73 3.89
N VAL A 159 -3.88 -3.67 4.87
CA VAL A 159 -4.00 -2.58 5.83
C VAL A 159 -3.71 -3.13 7.21
N LEU A 160 -2.76 -2.52 7.91
CA LEU A 160 -2.45 -2.84 9.31
C LEU A 160 -2.96 -1.72 10.22
N ALA A 161 -3.33 -2.08 11.45
CA ALA A 161 -3.56 -1.11 12.50
C ALA A 161 -2.23 -0.51 13.00
N GLY A 162 -2.30 0.56 13.79
CA GLY A 162 -1.10 1.22 14.33
C GLY A 162 -0.17 0.32 15.14
N ASP A 163 -0.68 -0.79 15.70
CA ASP A 163 0.10 -1.79 16.45
C ASP A 163 0.69 -2.91 15.58
N GLY A 164 0.51 -2.83 14.25
CA GLY A 164 0.98 -3.81 13.28
C GLY A 164 0.04 -5.01 13.09
N THR A 165 -1.12 -5.03 13.74
CA THR A 165 -2.10 -6.11 13.54
C THR A 165 -2.80 -6.00 12.19
N PRO A 166 -3.08 -7.12 11.50
CA PRO A 166 -3.89 -7.14 10.29
C PRO A 166 -5.27 -6.53 10.53
N TYR A 167 -5.57 -5.42 9.85
CA TYR A 167 -6.83 -4.72 9.99
C TYR A 167 -7.81 -5.09 8.87
N SER A 168 -7.37 -5.01 7.61
CA SER A 168 -8.19 -5.32 6.43
C SER A 168 -7.36 -5.49 5.16
N ILE A 169 -8.04 -5.78 4.05
CA ILE A 169 -7.47 -5.74 2.69
C ILE A 169 -8.32 -4.77 1.88
N VAL A 170 -7.68 -3.77 1.27
CA VAL A 170 -8.36 -2.86 0.34
C VAL A 170 -8.21 -3.38 -1.09
N ILE A 171 -9.33 -3.42 -1.81
CA ILE A 171 -9.38 -3.71 -3.24
C ILE A 171 -9.88 -2.52 -4.04
N ILE A 172 -9.64 -2.54 -5.35
CA ILE A 172 -10.05 -1.44 -6.25
C ILE A 172 -11.55 -1.14 -6.17
N LYS A 173 -12.38 -2.15 -5.88
CA LYS A 173 -13.82 -2.00 -5.71
C LYS A 173 -14.16 -1.06 -4.54
N ASP A 174 -13.40 -1.12 -3.44
CA ASP A 174 -13.64 -0.27 -2.27
C ASP A 174 -13.37 1.19 -2.60
N VAL A 175 -12.25 1.44 -3.31
CA VAL A 175 -11.89 2.77 -3.81
C VAL A 175 -12.98 3.30 -4.76
N LEU A 176 -13.42 2.50 -5.74
CA LEU A 176 -14.48 2.91 -6.67
C LEU A 176 -15.82 3.18 -5.97
N ASN A 177 -16.19 2.35 -4.99
CA ASN A 177 -17.39 2.55 -4.18
C ASN A 177 -17.33 3.83 -3.34
N PHE A 178 -16.15 4.17 -2.81
CA PHE A 178 -15.95 5.42 -2.09
C PHE A 178 -16.07 6.63 -3.03
N LEU A 179 -15.40 6.58 -4.18
CA LEU A 179 -15.42 7.68 -5.15
C LEU A 179 -16.81 7.91 -5.75
N SER A 180 -17.55 6.84 -6.08
CA SER A 180 -18.90 6.96 -6.64
C SER A 180 -19.91 7.61 -5.68
N ARG A 181 -19.77 7.40 -4.36
CA ARG A 181 -20.58 8.08 -3.33
C ARG A 181 -20.31 9.59 -3.28
N ARG A 182 -19.07 10.00 -3.55
CA ARG A 182 -18.68 11.44 -3.56
C ARG A 182 -19.03 12.16 -4.86
N ILE A 183 -19.02 11.45 -5.99
CA ILE A 183 -19.48 12.02 -7.27
C ILE A 183 -20.99 12.29 -7.24
N LYS A 184 -21.79 11.39 -6.63
CA LYS A 184 -23.25 11.57 -6.52
C LYS A 184 -23.70 12.65 -5.52
N SER A 185 -22.80 13.16 -4.69
CA SER A 185 -23.08 14.18 -3.66
C SER A 185 -22.55 15.57 -4.03
N THR A 186 -22.07 15.74 -5.26
CA THR A 186 -21.71 17.03 -5.87
C THR A 186 -22.74 17.37 -6.94
#